data_AF-A0A521S8A4-F1
#
_entry.id   AF-A0A521S8A4-F1
#
_cell.length_a   1.000
_cell.length_b   1.000
_cell.length_c   1.000
_cell.angle_alpha   90.00
_cell.angle_beta   90.00
_cell.angle_gamma   90.00
#
_symmetry.space_group_name_H-M   'P 1'
#
loop_
_entity.id
_entity.type
_entity.pdbx_description
1 polymer ?
#
loop_
_entity_poly.entity_id
_entity_poly.type
_entity_poly.pdbx_seq_one_letter_code
_entity_poly.pdbx_strand_id
1 'polypeptide(L)'
;MKFRAFLSGRSLLWWLGLFPTLFMASVMLYVAAVATGLPAYFLAAQLAGPLLFFLFAWLYFRGLEIQTYAFHFATGVMWIALTLVGYALLMKPVYGVSWQDVFGIETLSGQGANLVAVLVAGFVAKRHPRKMRTPEGLV
;
A
#
# COMPACT_ATOMS: atom_id res chain seq x y z
N MET A 1 -21.68 -10.56 -2.63
CA MET A 1 -20.92 -9.29 -2.60
C MET A 1 -20.61 -8.89 -4.04
N LYS A 2 -21.07 -7.72 -4.52
CA LYS A 2 -20.85 -7.31 -5.91
C LYS A 2 -19.38 -6.90 -6.10
N PHE A 3 -18.63 -7.67 -6.90
CA PHE A 3 -17.22 -7.47 -7.29
C PHE A 3 -16.89 -6.02 -7.72
N ARG A 4 -17.89 -5.24 -8.13
CA ARG A 4 -17.76 -3.84 -8.54
C ARG A 4 -17.26 -2.88 -7.43
N ALA A 5 -17.40 -3.21 -6.15
CA ALA A 5 -16.86 -2.36 -5.07
C ALA A 5 -15.33 -2.47 -4.92
N PHE A 6 -14.74 -3.58 -5.38
CA PHE A 6 -13.34 -3.91 -5.23
C PHE A 6 -12.44 -3.02 -6.12
N LEU A 7 -12.77 -2.89 -7.40
CA LEU A 7 -12.14 -1.94 -8.35
C LEU A 7 -12.87 -0.59 -8.36
N SER A 8 -13.17 -0.05 -7.19
CA SER A 8 -13.69 1.32 -7.14
C SER A 8 -12.60 2.30 -7.57
N GLY A 9 -12.97 3.30 -8.38
CA GLY A 9 -12.04 4.36 -8.78
C GLY A 9 -11.37 5.04 -7.59
N ARG A 10 -12.07 5.14 -6.45
CA ARG A 10 -11.50 5.58 -5.17
C ARG A 10 -10.31 4.72 -4.74
N SER A 11 -10.43 3.39 -4.74
CA SER A 11 -9.32 2.52 -4.31
C SER A 11 -8.11 2.62 -5.23
N LEU A 12 -8.34 2.74 -6.54
CA LEU A 12 -7.29 2.98 -7.53
C LEU A 12 -6.59 4.33 -7.30
N LEU A 13 -7.32 5.41 -6.99
CA LEU A 13 -6.73 6.71 -6.67
C LEU A 13 -5.85 6.66 -5.42
N TRP A 14 -6.27 5.92 -4.39
CA TRP A 14 -5.43 5.72 -3.20
C TRP A 14 -4.19 4.88 -3.49
N TRP A 15 -4.31 3.85 -4.33
CA TRP A 15 -3.16 3.11 -4.82
C TRP A 15 -2.21 3.99 -5.66
N LEU A 16 -2.74 4.87 -6.51
CA LEU A 16 -1.94 5.85 -7.27
C LEU A 16 -1.23 6.87 -6.37
N GLY A 17 -1.69 7.09 -5.14
CA GLY A 17 -0.93 7.81 -4.14
C GLY A 17 0.15 6.93 -3.49
N LEU A 18 -0.23 5.72 -3.08
CA LEU A 18 0.67 4.78 -2.41
C LEU A 18 1.87 4.40 -3.28
N PHE A 19 1.64 4.00 -4.54
CA PHE A 19 2.68 3.41 -5.38
C PHE A 19 3.84 4.38 -5.68
N PRO A 20 3.61 5.63 -6.15
CA PRO A 20 4.69 6.60 -6.35
C PRO A 20 5.41 6.96 -5.05
N THR A 21 4.68 7.13 -3.95
CA THR A 21 5.30 7.41 -2.64
C THR A 21 6.20 6.25 -2.20
N LEU A 22 5.71 5.02 -2.35
CA LEU A 22 6.47 3.81 -2.04
C LEU A 22 7.71 3.70 -2.92
N PHE A 23 7.56 3.85 -4.23
CA PHE A 23 8.67 3.80 -5.18
C PHE A 23 9.75 4.84 -4.83
N MET A 24 9.36 6.10 -4.63
CA MET A 24 10.30 7.16 -4.29
C MET A 24 10.97 6.92 -2.94
N ALA A 25 10.22 6.50 -1.91
CA ALA A 25 10.78 6.19 -0.60
C ALA A 25 11.82 5.05 -0.69
N SER A 26 11.50 3.97 -1.40
CA SER A 26 12.41 2.83 -1.58
C SER A 26 13.69 3.25 -2.33
N VAL A 27 13.58 4.01 -3.42
CA VAL A 27 14.74 4.49 -4.18
C VAL A 27 15.60 5.42 -3.32
N MET A 28 15.02 6.39 -2.64
CA MET A 28 15.76 7.33 -1.80
C MET A 28 16.47 6.63 -0.64
N LEU A 29 15.81 5.68 0.03
CA LEU A 29 16.41 4.92 1.12
C LEU A 29 17.54 4.00 0.63
N TYR A 30 17.36 3.36 -0.52
CA TYR A 30 18.42 2.55 -1.13
C TYR A 30 19.63 3.41 -1.51
N VAL A 31 19.41 4.55 -2.17
CA VAL A 31 20.49 5.49 -2.52
C VAL A 31 21.21 5.99 -1.27
N ALA A 32 20.47 6.35 -0.21
CA ALA A 32 21.06 6.76 1.06
C ALA A 32 21.88 5.63 1.71
N ALA A 33 21.39 4.40 1.67
CA ALA A 33 22.10 3.22 2.19
C ALA A 33 23.43 3.00 1.47
N VAL A 34 23.42 3.05 0.14
CA VAL A 34 24.63 2.89 -0.69
C VAL A 34 25.60 4.06 -0.49
N ALA A 35 25.11 5.29 -0.45
CA ALA A 35 25.94 6.49 -0.35
C ALA A 35 26.63 6.63 1.02
N THR A 36 25.96 6.23 2.11
CA THR A 36 26.47 6.40 3.47
C THR A 36 27.10 5.14 4.06
N GLY A 37 26.78 3.96 3.52
CA GLY A 37 27.18 2.68 4.09
C GLY A 37 26.51 2.34 5.43
N LEU A 38 25.53 3.12 5.88
CA LEU A 38 24.88 2.93 7.18
C LEU A 38 23.79 1.84 7.13
N PRO A 39 23.89 0.76 7.94
CA PRO A 39 22.90 -0.32 7.94
C PRO A 39 21.47 0.12 8.29
N ALA A 40 21.32 1.23 9.01
CA ALA A 40 20.03 1.76 9.41
C ALA A 40 19.13 2.10 8.20
N TYR A 41 19.70 2.54 7.07
CA TYR A 41 18.93 2.84 5.87
C TYR A 41 18.40 1.58 5.18
N PHE A 42 19.13 0.46 5.25
CA PHE A 42 18.61 -0.84 4.80
C PHE A 42 17.43 -1.28 5.65
N LEU A 43 17.52 -1.16 6.97
CA LEU A 43 16.39 -1.47 7.85
C LEU A 43 15.18 -0.57 7.54
N ALA A 44 15.41 0.73 7.36
CA ALA A 44 14.36 1.67 6.97
C ALA A 44 13.72 1.30 5.62
N ALA A 45 14.51 0.88 4.63
CA ALA A 45 14.00 0.43 3.33
C ALA A 45 13.07 -0.78 3.46
N GLN A 46 13.42 -1.76 4.32
CA GLN A 46 12.58 -2.93 4.57
C GLN A 46 11.26 -2.57 5.29
N LEU A 47 11.28 -1.56 6.15
CA LEU A 47 10.11 -1.10 6.89
C LEU A 47 9.24 -0.13 6.09
N ALA A 48 9.78 0.55 5.08
CA ALA A 48 9.07 1.55 4.30
C ALA A 48 7.81 0.97 3.64
N GLY A 49 7.90 -0.23 3.07
CA GLY A 49 6.75 -0.94 2.49
C GLY A 49 5.59 -1.09 3.48
N PRO A 50 5.76 -1.87 4.56
CA PRO A 50 4.70 -2.10 5.54
C PRO A 50 4.16 -0.80 6.17
N LEU A 51 5.03 0.16 6.48
CA LEU A 51 4.62 1.44 7.09
C LEU A 51 3.78 2.29 6.14
N LEU A 52 4.14 2.37 4.85
CA LEU A 52 3.37 3.10 3.86
C LEU A 52 2.06 2.40 3.53
N PHE A 53 2.06 1.06 3.39
CA PHE A 53 0.83 0.30 3.23
C PHE A 53 -0.11 0.51 4.43
N PHE A 54 0.41 0.48 5.66
CA PHE A 54 -0.37 0.77 6.86
C PHE A 54 -0.97 2.19 6.82
N LEU A 55 -0.14 3.20 6.55
CA LEU A 55 -0.57 4.60 6.52
C LEU A 55 -1.67 4.83 5.47
N PHE A 56 -1.44 4.42 4.23
CA PHE A 56 -2.39 4.63 3.14
C PHE A 56 -3.66 3.81 3.31
N ALA A 57 -3.56 2.56 3.79
CA ALA A 57 -4.73 1.74 4.10
C ALA A 57 -5.55 2.37 5.24
N TRP A 58 -4.91 2.88 6.28
CA TRP A 58 -5.61 3.54 7.39
C TRP A 58 -6.36 4.78 6.92
N LEU A 59 -5.70 5.62 6.10
CA LEU A 59 -6.31 6.81 5.49
C LEU A 59 -7.46 6.46 4.53
N TYR A 60 -7.32 5.35 3.79
CA TYR A 60 -8.35 4.85 2.90
C TYR A 60 -9.59 4.37 3.68
N PHE A 61 -9.40 3.51 4.68
CA PHE A 61 -10.48 2.86 5.45
C PHE A 61 -11.20 3.79 6.42
N ARG A 62 -10.52 4.77 7.04
CA ARG A 62 -11.13 5.66 8.06
C ARG A 62 -12.34 6.48 7.59
N GLY A 63 -12.54 6.58 6.27
CA GLY A 63 -13.66 7.26 5.64
C GLY A 63 -14.60 6.31 4.90
N LEU A 64 -14.67 5.04 5.29
CA LEU A 64 -15.57 4.04 4.71
C LEU A 64 -16.54 3.51 5.76
N GLU A 65 -17.80 3.33 5.35
CA GLU A 65 -18.86 2.74 6.17
C GLU A 65 -18.73 1.22 6.25
N ILE A 66 -18.29 0.58 5.16
CA ILE A 66 -18.10 -0.88 5.09
C ILE A 66 -16.65 -1.19 5.48
N GLN A 67 -16.47 -1.78 6.67
CA GLN A 67 -15.17 -2.19 7.21
C GLN A 67 -15.22 -3.64 7.73
N THR A 68 -15.40 -4.59 6.80
CA THR A 68 -15.34 -6.02 7.08
C THR A 68 -13.94 -6.57 6.82
N TYR A 69 -13.57 -7.64 7.52
CA TYR A 69 -12.28 -8.32 7.30
C TYR A 69 -12.09 -8.73 5.84
N ALA A 70 -13.11 -9.34 5.23
CA ALA A 70 -13.08 -9.75 3.83
C ALA A 70 -12.81 -8.56 2.88
N PHE A 71 -13.38 -7.38 3.18
CA PHE A 71 -13.10 -6.17 2.41
C PHE A 71 -11.64 -5.71 2.56
N HIS A 72 -11.12 -5.66 3.79
CA HIS A 72 -9.72 -5.27 4.03
C HIS A 72 -8.72 -6.22 3.36
N PHE A 73 -8.96 -7.53 3.48
CA PHE A 73 -8.13 -8.55 2.85
C PHE A 73 -8.12 -8.40 1.33
N ALA A 74 -9.31 -8.26 0.74
CA ALA A 74 -9.47 -8.05 -0.69
C ALA A 74 -8.72 -6.78 -1.15
N THR A 75 -8.92 -5.63 -0.49
CA THR A 75 -8.19 -4.39 -0.79
C THR A 75 -6.67 -4.59 -0.71
N GLY A 76 -6.17 -5.28 0.32
CA GLY A 76 -4.74 -5.56 0.49
C GLY A 76 -4.17 -6.39 -0.65
N VAL A 77 -4.82 -7.49 -1.01
CA VAL A 77 -4.41 -8.34 -2.15
C VAL A 77 -4.41 -7.55 -3.45
N MET A 78 -5.43 -6.71 -3.68
CA MET A 78 -5.50 -5.87 -4.87
C MET A 78 -4.33 -4.89 -4.95
N TRP A 79 -4.06 -4.16 -3.87
CA TRP A 79 -2.99 -3.18 -3.84
C TRP A 79 -1.61 -3.83 -4.00
N ILE A 80 -1.40 -5.00 -3.38
CA ILE A 80 -0.17 -5.79 -3.58
C ILE A 80 -0.02 -6.19 -5.04
N ALA A 81 -1.07 -6.75 -5.65
CA ALA A 81 -1.02 -7.17 -7.06
C ALA A 81 -0.71 -5.99 -7.99
N LEU A 82 -1.38 -4.85 -7.78
CA LEU A 82 -1.12 -3.63 -8.54
C LEU A 82 0.30 -3.11 -8.33
N THR A 83 0.83 -3.17 -7.11
CA THR A 83 2.21 -2.77 -6.79
C THR A 83 3.23 -3.68 -7.47
N LEU A 84 3.03 -4.99 -7.48
CA LEU A 84 3.89 -5.93 -8.22
C LEU A 84 3.86 -5.65 -9.72
N VAL A 85 2.68 -5.41 -10.30
CA VAL A 85 2.54 -5.02 -11.71
C VAL A 85 3.25 -3.68 -11.97
N GLY A 86 3.07 -2.69 -11.10
CA GLY A 86 3.74 -1.39 -11.20
C GLY A 86 5.26 -1.54 -11.19
N TYR A 87 5.82 -2.33 -10.26
CA TYR A 87 7.25 -2.61 -10.24
C TYR A 87 7.71 -3.36 -11.49
N ALA A 88 6.97 -4.38 -11.94
CA ALA A 88 7.30 -5.14 -13.15
C ALA A 88 7.37 -4.26 -14.39
N LEU A 89 6.46 -3.29 -14.52
CA LEU A 89 6.47 -2.29 -15.60
C LEU A 89 7.68 -1.35 -15.53
N LEU A 90 8.19 -1.06 -14.33
CA LEU A 90 9.36 -0.20 -14.13
C LEU A 90 10.70 -0.93 -14.22
N MET A 91 10.74 -2.26 -14.06
CA MET A 91 11.99 -3.04 -14.05
C MET A 91 12.88 -2.77 -15.26
N LYS A 92 12.34 -2.95 -16.48
CA LYS A 92 13.12 -2.76 -17.70
C LYS A 92 13.50 -1.29 -17.95
N PRO A 93 12.58 -0.31 -17.93
CA PRO A 93 12.93 1.08 -18.26
C PRO A 93 13.79 1.78 -17.20
N VAL A 94 13.66 1.42 -15.92
CA VAL A 94 14.39 2.09 -14.82
C VAL A 94 15.68 1.34 -14.46
N TYR A 95 15.60 0.02 -14.35
CA TYR A 95 16.71 -0.79 -13.81
C TYR A 95 17.43 -1.61 -14.90
N GLY A 96 16.87 -1.72 -16.11
CA GLY A 96 17.46 -2.51 -17.18
C GLY A 96 17.38 -4.03 -16.97
N VAL A 97 16.61 -4.50 -15.98
CA VAL A 97 16.50 -5.92 -15.59
C VAL A 97 15.18 -6.55 -16.04
N SER A 98 15.07 -7.87 -15.88
CA SER A 98 13.86 -8.62 -16.24
C SER A 98 12.72 -8.28 -15.28
N TRP A 99 11.50 -8.14 -15.80
CA TRP A 99 10.31 -7.94 -14.97
C TRP A 99 10.02 -9.15 -14.07
N GLN A 100 10.54 -10.33 -14.43
CA GLN A 100 10.34 -11.58 -13.70
C GLN A 100 10.99 -11.54 -12.31
N ASP A 101 12.05 -10.74 -12.14
CA ASP A 101 12.78 -10.62 -10.88
C ASP A 101 11.89 -10.06 -9.75
N VAL A 102 10.81 -9.35 -10.09
CA VAL A 102 9.78 -8.87 -9.14
C VAL A 102 9.04 -10.03 -8.47
N PHE A 103 8.93 -11.18 -9.12
CA PHE A 103 8.15 -12.33 -8.64
C PHE A 103 9.02 -13.34 -7.85
N GLY A 104 10.23 -12.94 -7.44
CA GLY A 104 11.08 -13.75 -6.57
C GLY A 104 10.48 -14.01 -5.18
N ILE A 105 10.93 -15.10 -4.55
CA ILE A 105 10.44 -15.55 -3.23
C ILE A 105 10.60 -14.46 -2.17
N GLU A 106 11.72 -13.74 -2.16
CA GLU A 106 11.98 -12.66 -1.19
C GLU A 106 10.96 -11.51 -1.34
N THR A 107 10.70 -11.08 -2.58
CA THR A 107 9.72 -10.04 -2.87
C THR A 107 8.32 -10.47 -2.44
N LEU A 108 7.93 -11.72 -2.76
CA LEU A 108 6.63 -12.28 -2.38
C LEU A 108 6.49 -12.43 -0.86
N SER A 109 7.56 -12.84 -0.18
CA SER A 109 7.60 -12.91 1.30
C SER A 109 7.39 -11.52 1.91
N GLY A 110 8.05 -10.49 1.37
CA GLY A 110 7.87 -9.10 1.79
C GLY A 110 6.44 -8.59 1.60
N GLN A 111 5.72 -9.05 0.57
CA GLN A 111 4.30 -8.69 0.39
C GLN A 111 3.40 -9.21 1.51
N GLY A 112 3.79 -10.30 2.18
CA GLY A 112 3.07 -10.79 3.36
C GLY A 112 3.02 -9.73 4.47
N ALA A 113 4.13 -9.04 4.72
CA ALA A 113 4.18 -7.95 5.71
C ALA A 113 3.30 -6.76 5.29
N ASN A 114 3.28 -6.41 4.00
CA ASN A 114 2.38 -5.38 3.46
C ASN A 114 0.90 -5.75 3.64
N LEU A 115 0.54 -7.03 3.41
CA LEU A 115 -0.83 -7.49 3.60
C LEU A 115 -1.26 -7.38 5.06
N VAL A 116 -0.40 -7.84 5.98
CA VAL A 116 -0.63 -7.71 7.43
C VAL A 116 -0.81 -6.23 7.80
N ALA A 117 0.03 -5.34 7.28
CA ALA A 117 -0.09 -3.90 7.51
C ALA A 117 -1.45 -3.34 7.07
N VAL A 118 -1.97 -3.74 5.90
CA VAL A 118 -3.32 -3.34 5.44
C VAL A 118 -4.42 -3.85 6.37
N LEU A 119 -4.33 -5.11 6.81
CA LEU A 119 -5.31 -5.71 7.70
C LEU A 119 -5.35 -5.01 9.06
N VAL A 120 -4.18 -4.73 9.65
CA VAL A 120 -4.06 -4.00 10.91
C VAL A 120 -4.58 -2.57 10.74
N ALA A 121 -4.26 -1.90 9.63
CA ALA A 121 -4.76 -0.56 9.34
C ALA A 121 -6.29 -0.51 9.25
N GLY A 122 -6.92 -1.50 8.62
CA GLY A 122 -8.39 -1.62 8.58
C GLY A 122 -9.00 -1.86 9.95
N PHE A 123 -8.34 -2.66 10.81
CA PHE A 123 -8.78 -2.85 12.19
C PHE A 123 -8.69 -1.56 13.01
N VAL A 124 -7.60 -0.81 12.89
CA VAL A 124 -7.39 0.49 13.56
C VAL A 124 -8.39 1.54 13.05
N ALA A 125 -8.62 1.60 11.74
CA ALA A 125 -9.54 2.55 11.13
C ALA A 125 -10.98 2.39 11.64
N LYS A 126 -11.42 1.15 11.91
CA LYS A 126 -12.75 0.85 12.45
C LYS A 126 -13.00 1.49 13.82
N ARG A 127 -11.94 1.72 14.60
CA ARG A 127 -12.02 2.39 15.92
C ARG A 127 -12.06 3.91 15.84
N HIS A 128 -11.77 4.49 14.67
CA HIS A 128 -11.75 5.94 14.44
C HIS A 128 -12.64 6.34 13.25
N PRO A 129 -13.96 6.08 13.32
CA PRO A 129 -14.87 6.48 12.24
C PRO A 129 -14.90 8.01 12.13
N ARG A 130 -14.65 8.54 10.93
CA ARG A 130 -14.85 9.97 10.65
C ARG A 130 -16.36 10.23 10.73
N LYS A 131 -16.84 10.93 11.78
CA LYS A 131 -18.23 11.41 11.84
C LYS A 131 -18.47 12.26 10.58
N MET A 132 -19.20 11.74 9.60
CA MET A 132 -19.75 12.58 8.55
C MET A 132 -20.76 13.49 9.24
N ARG A 133 -20.47 14.81 9.30
CA ARG A 133 -21.46 15.79 9.74
C ARG A 133 -22.66 15.63 8.82
N THR A 134 -23.74 15.06 9.33
CA THR A 134 -25.06 15.28 8.76
C THR A 134 -25.24 16.80 8.68
N PRO A 135 -25.57 17.37 7.52
CA PRO A 135 -25.88 18.79 7.45
C PRO A 135 -27.13 19.03 8.29
N GLU A 136 -26.93 19.47 9.52
CA GLU A 136 -27.96 20.00 10.40
C GLU A 136 -28.46 21.30 9.76
N GLY A 137 -29.53 21.26 8.96
CA GLY A 137 -30.12 22.51 8.44
C GLY A 137 -30.85 22.49 7.10
N LEU A 138 -31.37 21.35 6.62
CA LEU A 138 -32.36 21.35 5.54
C LEU A 138 -33.66 20.73 6.06
N VAL A 139 -34.41 21.51 6.83
CA VAL A 139 -35.83 21.31 7.12
C VAL A 139 -36.56 22.54 6.63
#